data_AF-A0A9J6GMJ5-F1
#
_entry.id   AF-A0A9J6GMJ5-F1
#
_cell.length_a   1.000
_cell.length_b   1.000
_cell.length_c   1.000
_cell.angle_alpha   90.00
_cell.angle_beta   90.00
_cell.angle_gamma   90.00
#
_symmetry.space_group_name_H-M   'P 1'
#
loop_
_entity.id
_entity.type
_entity.pdbx_description
1 polymer ?
#
loop_
_entity_poly.entity_id
_entity_poly.type
_entity_poly.pdbx_seq_one_letter_code
_entity_poly.pdbx_strand_id
1 'polypeptide(L)'
;MGQGIIKTTRKMYHKALMQRMNTTYDASKRYNIDLLSAIHFLNFSWKKLAPSKIVTCFAHAGFFSTVVSDPDDDQPDDGRTGSDLHEAVHKIAGQEVEGDFETFALADAAAPVVAPATDAEIIYTWWPRREREPCEVATMVQAREFLRVL
;
A
#
# COMPACT_ATOMS: atom_id res chain seq x y z
N MET A 1 -6.64 -14.74 -11.05
CA MET A 1 -6.88 -13.27 -11.06
C MET A 1 -7.32 -12.84 -9.66
N GLY A 2 -6.85 -11.69 -9.13
CA GLY A 2 -7.17 -11.24 -7.75
C GLY A 2 -6.90 -9.76 -7.46
N GLN A 3 -6.82 -8.92 -8.50
CA GLN A 3 -6.39 -7.51 -8.36
C GLN A 3 -7.38 -6.51 -8.99
N GLY A 4 -8.67 -6.84 -9.08
CA GLY A 4 -9.67 -5.98 -9.73
C GLY A 4 -9.74 -4.58 -9.11
N ILE A 5 -9.67 -4.49 -7.77
CA ILE A 5 -9.61 -3.24 -7.03
C ILE A 5 -8.35 -2.44 -7.43
N ILE A 6 -7.17 -3.05 -7.35
CA ILE A 6 -5.89 -2.40 -7.66
C ILE A 6 -5.85 -1.88 -9.10
N LYS A 7 -6.29 -2.70 -10.06
CA LYS A 7 -6.35 -2.32 -11.49
C LYS A 7 -7.30 -1.13 -11.70
N THR A 8 -8.46 -1.15 -11.06
CA THR A 8 -9.46 -0.09 -11.18
C THR A 8 -8.96 1.21 -10.55
N THR A 9 -8.39 1.15 -9.34
CA THR A 9 -7.76 2.30 -8.67
C THR A 9 -6.64 2.90 -9.53
N ARG A 10 -5.77 2.07 -10.12
CA ARG A 10 -4.70 2.54 -11.03
C ARG A 10 -5.27 3.25 -12.26
N LYS A 11 -6.34 2.71 -12.86
CA LYS A 11 -7.00 3.34 -14.02
C LYS A 11 -7.59 4.71 -13.65
N MET A 12 -8.25 4.81 -12.49
CA MET A 12 -8.79 6.08 -11.99
C MET A 12 -7.67 7.09 -11.66
N TYR A 13 -6.57 6.62 -11.09
CA TYR A 13 -5.38 7.44 -10.83
C TYR A 13 -4.80 8.02 -12.11
N HIS A 14 -4.55 7.19 -13.13
CA HIS A 14 -4.07 7.67 -14.43
C HIS A 14 -5.05 8.66 -15.07
N LYS A 15 -6.36 8.40 -15.00
CA LYS A 15 -7.37 9.33 -15.53
C LYS A 15 -7.28 10.70 -14.85
N ALA A 16 -7.20 10.73 -13.51
CA ALA A 16 -7.08 11.98 -12.76
C ALA A 16 -5.76 12.71 -13.06
N LEU A 17 -4.69 11.96 -13.26
CA LEU A 17 -3.38 12.49 -13.63
C LEU A 17 -3.41 13.19 -15.00
N MET A 18 -3.95 12.51 -16.00
CA MET A 18 -4.07 13.04 -17.37
C MET A 18 -4.97 14.28 -17.41
N GLN A 19 -6.06 14.29 -16.64
CA GLN A 19 -6.91 15.47 -16.52
C GLN A 19 -6.13 16.67 -15.97
N ARG A 20 -5.34 16.49 -14.90
CA ARG A 20 -4.53 17.59 -14.34
C ARG A 20 -3.42 18.03 -15.28
N MET A 21 -2.79 17.09 -16.00
CA MET A 21 -1.82 17.43 -17.06
C MET A 21 -2.46 18.33 -18.11
N ASN A 22 -3.66 17.98 -18.59
CA ASN A 22 -4.37 18.76 -19.59
C ASN A 22 -4.71 20.16 -19.08
N THR A 23 -5.26 20.29 -17.87
CA THR A 23 -5.55 21.61 -17.26
C THR A 23 -4.29 22.45 -17.07
N THR A 24 -3.15 21.82 -16.78
CA THR A 24 -1.87 22.53 -16.61
C THR A 24 -1.30 22.97 -17.96
N TYR A 25 -1.49 22.15 -18.99
CA TYR A 25 -1.14 22.45 -20.38
C TYR A 25 -1.98 23.63 -20.91
N ASP A 26 -3.29 23.61 -20.71
CA ASP A 26 -4.20 24.71 -21.10
C ASP A 26 -3.82 26.02 -20.40
N ALA A 27 -3.33 25.94 -19.16
CA ALA A 27 -2.83 27.08 -18.40
C ALA A 27 -1.39 27.49 -18.77
N SER A 28 -0.75 26.84 -19.75
CA SER A 28 0.65 27.03 -20.17
C SER A 28 1.68 26.96 -19.01
N LYS A 29 1.36 26.17 -17.97
CA LYS A 29 2.22 25.94 -16.81
C LYS A 29 3.05 24.67 -17.01
N ARG A 30 4.22 24.61 -16.39
CA ARG A 30 5.00 23.36 -16.33
C ARG A 30 4.31 22.38 -15.39
N TYR A 31 4.10 21.17 -15.86
CA TYR A 31 3.52 20.08 -15.07
C TYR A 31 4.60 19.40 -14.23
N ASN A 32 4.39 19.35 -12.91
CA ASN A 32 5.20 18.60 -11.96
C ASN A 32 4.27 17.99 -10.90
N ILE A 33 4.56 16.75 -10.50
CA ILE A 33 3.87 16.03 -9.43
C ILE A 33 4.87 15.83 -8.30
N ASP A 34 4.59 16.43 -7.16
CA ASP A 34 5.28 16.09 -5.91
C ASP A 34 4.67 14.83 -5.26
N LEU A 35 5.41 14.25 -4.31
CA LEU A 35 4.96 13.06 -3.58
C LEU A 35 3.60 13.29 -2.90
N LEU A 36 3.38 14.49 -2.35
CA LEU A 36 2.13 14.86 -1.69
C LEU A 36 0.95 14.84 -2.67
N SER A 37 1.10 15.41 -3.87
CA SER A 37 0.08 15.36 -4.92
C SER A 37 -0.21 13.93 -5.35
N ALA A 38 0.83 13.08 -5.48
CA ALA A 38 0.63 11.67 -5.80
C ALA A 38 -0.22 10.95 -4.74
N ILE A 39 0.02 11.19 -3.46
CA ILE A 39 -0.78 10.63 -2.36
C ILE A 39 -2.23 11.14 -2.43
N HIS A 40 -2.44 12.44 -2.70
CA HIS A 40 -3.78 12.99 -2.87
C HIS A 40 -4.52 12.36 -4.05
N PHE A 41 -3.86 12.14 -5.17
CA PHE A 41 -4.44 11.47 -6.33
C PHE A 41 -4.80 10.01 -6.04
N LEU A 42 -3.97 9.31 -5.28
CA LEU A 42 -4.26 7.95 -4.86
C LEU A 42 -5.51 7.91 -3.97
N ASN A 43 -5.57 8.76 -2.95
CA ASN A 43 -6.73 8.87 -2.06
C ASN A 43 -8.02 9.23 -2.84
N PHE A 44 -7.94 10.21 -3.75
CA PHE A 44 -9.05 10.57 -4.62
C PHE A 44 -9.52 9.40 -5.49
N SER A 45 -8.59 8.64 -6.04
CA SER A 45 -8.89 7.49 -6.92
C SER A 45 -9.48 6.31 -6.14
N TRP A 46 -9.02 6.10 -4.91
CA TRP A 46 -9.60 5.13 -3.99
C TRP A 46 -11.04 5.49 -3.61
N LYS A 47 -11.31 6.76 -3.27
CA LYS A 47 -12.66 7.25 -2.92
C LYS A 47 -13.65 7.19 -4.09
N LYS A 48 -13.17 7.23 -5.33
CA LYS A 48 -14.00 7.10 -6.52
C LYS A 48 -14.37 5.66 -6.88
N LEU A 49 -13.76 4.68 -6.22
CA LEU A 49 -14.05 3.29 -6.46
C LEU A 49 -15.47 2.97 -5.96
N ALA A 50 -16.33 2.46 -6.85
CA ALA A 50 -17.70 2.11 -6.49
C ALA A 50 -17.70 0.94 -5.50
N PRO A 51 -18.52 0.98 -4.44
CA PRO A 51 -18.67 -0.13 -3.49
C PRO A 51 -19.03 -1.44 -4.20
N SER A 52 -19.82 -1.39 -5.27
CA SER A 52 -20.17 -2.56 -6.08
C SER A 52 -18.93 -3.27 -6.64
N LYS A 53 -17.93 -2.53 -7.14
CA LYS A 53 -16.68 -3.12 -7.65
C LYS A 53 -15.84 -3.77 -6.54
N ILE A 54 -15.92 -3.26 -5.31
CA ILE A 54 -15.32 -3.91 -4.13
C ILE A 54 -16.04 -5.25 -3.92
N VAL A 55 -17.36 -5.23 -3.80
CA VAL A 55 -18.17 -6.44 -3.57
C VAL A 55 -17.93 -7.49 -4.66
N THR A 56 -17.90 -7.11 -5.94
CA THR A 56 -17.60 -8.03 -7.05
C THR A 56 -16.20 -8.65 -6.91
N CYS A 57 -15.18 -7.86 -6.54
CA CYS A 57 -13.84 -8.41 -6.32
C CYS A 57 -13.79 -9.40 -5.14
N PHE A 58 -14.51 -9.11 -4.07
CA PHE A 58 -14.61 -10.02 -2.92
C PHE A 58 -15.44 -11.27 -3.28
N ALA A 59 -16.49 -11.15 -4.09
CA ALA A 59 -17.27 -12.27 -4.61
C ALA A 59 -16.41 -13.20 -5.47
N HIS A 60 -15.60 -12.65 -6.38
CA HIS A 60 -14.63 -13.43 -7.17
C HIS A 60 -13.58 -14.14 -6.30
N ALA A 61 -13.22 -13.56 -5.16
CA ALA A 61 -12.31 -14.20 -4.20
C ALA A 61 -13.01 -15.23 -3.29
N GLY A 62 -14.30 -15.50 -3.52
CA GLY A 62 -15.08 -16.50 -2.78
C GLY A 62 -15.65 -16.03 -1.45
N PHE A 63 -15.52 -14.73 -1.12
CA PHE A 63 -16.04 -14.18 0.15
C PHE A 63 -17.57 -13.97 0.13
N PHE A 64 -18.20 -13.94 -1.05
CA PHE A 64 -19.66 -13.78 -1.19
C PHE A 64 -20.21 -14.75 -2.24
N SER A 65 -21.26 -15.49 -1.89
CA SER A 65 -21.85 -16.55 -2.73
C SER A 65 -22.94 -16.05 -3.71
N THR A 66 -23.26 -14.75 -3.70
CA THR A 66 -24.29 -14.18 -4.58
C THR A 66 -23.63 -13.38 -5.70
N VAL A 67 -23.40 -14.06 -6.83
CA VAL A 67 -22.89 -13.45 -8.06
C VAL A 67 -23.98 -12.53 -8.63
N VAL A 68 -23.77 -11.22 -8.55
CA VAL A 68 -24.49 -10.25 -9.38
C VAL A 68 -23.59 -9.97 -10.57
N SER A 69 -23.87 -10.65 -11.69
CA SER A 69 -23.13 -10.46 -12.93
C SER A 69 -23.36 -9.05 -13.48
N ASP A 70 -22.28 -8.29 -13.64
CA ASP A 70 -22.26 -7.01 -14.34
C ASP A 70 -22.22 -7.32 -15.85
N PRO A 71 -23.17 -6.83 -16.68
CA PRO A 71 -23.28 -7.21 -18.09
C PRO A 71 -22.14 -6.71 -18.99
N ASP A 72 -21.13 -6.02 -18.44
CA ASP A 72 -19.99 -5.45 -19.17
C ASP A 72 -18.70 -6.30 -19.04
N ASP A 73 -18.77 -7.48 -18.39
CA ASP A 73 -17.62 -8.37 -18.18
C ASP A 73 -17.63 -9.55 -19.18
N ASP A 74 -17.30 -9.24 -20.44
CA ASP A 74 -17.06 -10.22 -21.52
C ASP A 74 -15.69 -10.93 -21.33
N GLN A 75 -15.55 -11.74 -20.28
CA GLN A 75 -14.38 -12.62 -20.14
C GLN A 75 -14.81 -14.06 -19.83
N PRO A 76 -14.29 -15.07 -20.55
CA PRO A 76 -14.67 -16.47 -20.32
C PRO A 76 -14.27 -16.92 -18.92
N ASP A 77 -15.29 -17.34 -18.16
CA ASP A 77 -15.23 -17.96 -16.85
C ASP A 77 -14.45 -19.29 -16.93
N ASP A 78 -13.29 -19.36 -16.29
CA ASP A 78 -12.47 -20.57 -16.20
C ASP A 78 -12.69 -21.33 -14.88
N GLY A 79 -13.94 -21.41 -14.39
CA GLY A 79 -14.53 -22.55 -13.68
C GLY A 79 -13.86 -23.07 -12.39
N ARG A 80 -12.76 -22.48 -11.92
CA ARG A 80 -12.10 -22.88 -10.66
C ARG A 80 -12.81 -22.21 -9.50
N THR A 81 -13.86 -22.87 -9.07
CA THR A 81 -14.74 -22.48 -7.96
C THR A 81 -13.91 -22.36 -6.67
N GLY A 82 -14.15 -21.33 -5.85
CA GLY A 82 -13.47 -21.10 -4.56
C GLY A 82 -13.56 -22.26 -3.54
N SER A 83 -14.35 -23.29 -3.85
CA SER A 83 -14.40 -24.57 -3.13
C SER A 83 -13.05 -25.27 -3.07
N ASP A 84 -12.25 -25.22 -4.15
CA ASP A 84 -10.94 -25.89 -4.22
C ASP A 84 -9.94 -25.32 -3.18
N LEU A 85 -10.00 -24.02 -2.92
CA LEU A 85 -9.11 -23.36 -1.97
C LEU A 85 -9.52 -23.65 -0.53
N HIS A 86 -10.83 -23.64 -0.24
CA HIS A 86 -11.37 -24.01 1.06
C HIS A 86 -11.01 -25.47 1.42
N GLU A 87 -11.14 -26.39 0.47
CA GLU A 87 -10.77 -27.80 0.65
C GLU A 87 -9.27 -27.98 0.84
N ALA A 88 -8.44 -27.25 0.06
CA ALA A 88 -6.99 -27.31 0.21
C ALA A 88 -6.51 -26.80 1.58
N VAL A 89 -7.10 -25.72 2.10
CA VAL A 89 -6.77 -25.17 3.43
C VAL A 89 -7.19 -26.14 4.53
N HIS A 90 -8.38 -26.73 4.45
CA HIS A 90 -8.82 -27.76 5.41
C HIS A 90 -7.92 -29.00 5.41
N LYS A 91 -7.44 -29.42 4.22
CA LYS A 91 -6.54 -30.58 4.09
C LYS A 91 -5.14 -30.32 4.66
N ILE A 92 -4.68 -29.08 4.65
CA ILE A 92 -3.37 -28.69 5.21
C ILE A 92 -3.47 -28.42 6.72
N ALA A 93 -4.56 -27.80 7.18
CA ALA A 93 -4.73 -27.39 8.57
C ALA A 93 -5.07 -28.54 9.53
N GLY A 94 -5.53 -29.68 9.00
CA GLY A 94 -5.62 -30.95 9.75
C GLY A 94 -6.59 -30.98 10.93
N GLN A 95 -7.36 -29.93 11.20
CA GLN A 95 -8.30 -29.89 12.31
C GLN A 95 -9.42 -28.89 12.04
N GLU A 96 -10.68 -29.31 12.22
CA GLU A 96 -11.76 -28.36 12.46
C GLU A 96 -11.43 -27.60 13.75
N VAL A 97 -11.18 -26.30 13.63
CA VAL A 97 -11.05 -25.44 14.81
C VAL A 97 -12.47 -25.23 15.33
N GLU A 98 -12.88 -26.07 16.28
CA GLU A 98 -14.11 -25.89 17.03
C GLU A 98 -13.93 -24.64 17.89
N GLY A 99 -14.49 -23.52 17.44
CA GLY A 99 -14.41 -22.23 18.13
C GLY A 99 -15.41 -21.26 17.51
N ASP A 100 -16.08 -20.48 18.37
CA ASP A 100 -16.92 -19.39 17.88
C ASP A 100 -16.05 -18.22 17.38
N PHE A 101 -16.68 -17.30 16.65
CA PHE A 101 -16.00 -16.12 16.12
C PHE A 101 -15.32 -15.29 17.22
N GLU A 102 -15.91 -15.23 18.42
CA GLU A 102 -15.36 -14.49 19.56
C GLU A 102 -14.03 -15.09 20.04
N THR A 103 -13.92 -16.42 20.07
CA THR A 103 -12.69 -17.13 20.42
C THR A 103 -11.57 -16.81 19.43
N PHE A 104 -11.89 -16.73 18.14
CA PHE A 104 -10.92 -16.29 17.12
C PHE A 104 -10.56 -14.81 17.28
N ALA A 105 -11.55 -13.94 17.46
CA ALA A 105 -11.36 -12.50 17.58
C ALA A 105 -10.52 -12.10 18.81
N LEU A 106 -10.59 -12.90 19.88
CA LEU A 106 -9.87 -12.66 21.13
C LEU A 106 -8.56 -13.46 21.26
N ALA A 107 -8.17 -14.25 20.25
CA ALA A 107 -6.97 -15.07 20.31
C ALA A 107 -5.69 -14.26 20.64
N ASP A 108 -5.59 -13.05 20.09
CA ASP A 108 -4.45 -12.15 20.30
C ASP A 108 -4.68 -11.17 21.46
N ALA A 109 -5.82 -11.18 22.14
CA ALA A 109 -6.12 -10.25 23.22
C ALA A 109 -5.20 -10.43 24.43
N ALA A 110 -4.68 -11.64 24.63
CA ALA A 110 -3.71 -11.96 25.68
C ALA A 110 -2.25 -11.86 25.21
N ALA A 111 -2.00 -11.52 23.94
CA ALA A 111 -0.64 -11.36 23.44
C ALA A 111 0.04 -10.19 24.18
N PRO A 112 1.28 -10.36 24.68
CA PRO A 112 1.99 -9.29 25.35
C PRO A 112 2.24 -8.14 24.37
N VAL A 113 1.48 -7.05 24.52
CA VAL A 113 1.66 -5.83 23.74
C VAL A 113 2.74 -4.99 24.41
N VAL A 114 3.83 -4.72 23.69
CA VAL A 114 4.83 -3.73 24.11
C VAL A 114 4.21 -2.35 23.95
N ALA A 115 4.42 -1.45 24.92
CA ALA A 115 3.99 -0.06 24.81
C ALA A 115 4.49 0.55 23.48
N PRO A 116 3.71 1.44 22.84
CA PRO A 116 4.15 2.10 21.62
C PRO A 116 5.48 2.81 21.89
N ALA A 117 6.51 2.44 21.12
CA ALA A 117 7.81 3.07 21.21
C ALA A 117 7.67 4.58 20.95
N THR A 118 8.27 5.40 21.79
CA THR A 118 8.32 6.84 21.56
C THR A 118 9.15 7.14 20.31
N ASP A 119 8.87 8.25 19.64
CA ASP A 119 9.63 8.68 18.46
C ASP A 119 11.16 8.71 18.73
N ALA A 120 11.54 9.07 19.97
CA ALA A 120 12.92 9.03 20.42
C ALA A 120 13.49 7.60 20.43
N GLU A 121 12.77 6.64 21.01
CA GLU A 121 13.20 5.22 21.04
C GLU A 121 13.29 4.62 19.64
N ILE A 122 12.37 4.98 18.74
CA ILE A 122 12.42 4.56 17.33
C ILE A 122 13.70 5.11 16.68
N ILE A 123 13.99 6.40 16.86
CA ILE A 123 15.19 7.03 16.31
C ILE A 123 16.46 6.36 16.88
N TYR A 124 16.53 6.11 18.20
CA TYR A 124 17.72 5.51 18.82
C TYR A 124 17.90 4.03 18.47
N THR A 125 16.82 3.28 18.23
CA THR A 125 16.88 1.86 17.87
C THR A 125 17.32 1.66 16.42
N TRP A 126 16.91 2.57 15.53
CA TRP A 126 17.17 2.46 14.09
C TRP A 126 18.35 3.30 13.60
N TRP A 127 18.85 4.24 14.41
CA TRP A 127 20.08 4.96 14.08
C TRP A 127 21.27 4.01 14.24
N PRO A 128 21.95 3.63 13.15
CA PRO A 128 23.16 2.84 13.26
C PRO A 128 24.11 3.61 14.16
N ARG A 129 24.68 2.93 15.15
CA ARG A 129 25.79 3.41 15.98
C ARG A 129 26.97 3.68 15.03
N ARG A 130 26.93 4.79 14.29
CA ARG A 130 28.07 5.34 13.57
C ARG A 130 29.05 5.67 14.67
N GLU A 131 30.00 4.77 14.86
CA GLU A 131 31.22 5.04 15.57
C GLU A 131 31.70 6.42 15.11
N ARG A 132 31.86 7.31 16.09
CA ARG A 132 32.43 8.63 15.85
C ARG A 132 33.86 8.40 15.41
N GLU A 133 34.11 8.36 14.10
CA GLU A 133 35.40 8.82 13.63
C GLU A 133 35.43 10.34 13.82
N PRO A 134 36.42 10.89 14.53
CA PRO A 134 36.56 12.34 14.64
C PRO A 134 36.90 12.88 13.25
N CYS A 135 35.94 13.54 12.59
CA CYS A 135 36.28 14.44 11.48
C CYS A 135 37.19 15.53 12.05
N GLU A 136 38.49 15.46 11.76
CA GLU A 136 39.40 16.58 11.95
C GLU A 136 38.84 17.78 11.18
N VAL A 137 38.33 18.75 11.92
CA VAL A 137 37.84 20.01 11.36
C VAL A 137 39.07 20.79 10.92
N ALA A 138 39.33 20.82 9.61
CA ALA A 138 40.38 21.64 9.03
C ALA A 138 40.23 23.09 9.51
N THR A 139 41.24 23.59 10.22
CA THR A 139 41.21 24.95 10.76
C THR A 139 41.30 25.97 9.63
N MET A 140 40.73 27.16 9.83
CA MET A 140 40.65 28.24 8.81
C MET A 140 41.98 28.63 8.15
N VAL A 141 43.12 28.21 8.71
CA VAL A 141 44.45 28.39 8.11
C VAL A 141 44.62 27.52 6.86
N GLN A 142 44.13 26.27 6.86
CA GLN A 142 44.24 25.34 5.72
C GLN A 142 43.35 25.75 4.53
N ALA A 143 42.17 26.34 4.81
CA ALA A 143 41.28 26.85 3.77
C ALA A 143 41.90 28.02 2.97
N ARG A 144 42.83 28.76 3.58
CA ARG A 144 43.46 29.93 2.97
C ARG A 144 44.63 29.57 2.04
N GLU A 145 45.29 28.43 2.25
CA GLU A 145 46.30 27.91 1.33
C GLU A 145 45.69 27.36 0.04
N PHE A 146 44.55 26.68 0.14
CA PHE A 146 43.84 26.15 -1.04
C PHE A 146 43.37 27.23 -2.03
N LEU A 147 43.08 28.44 -1.54
CA LEU A 147 42.64 29.56 -2.39
C LEU A 147 43.79 30.37 -3.01
N ARG A 148 45.05 30.09 -2.69
CA ARG A 148 46.22 30.72 -3.34
C ARG A 148 46.76 29.95 -4.55
N VAL A 149 46.18 28.78 -4.84
CA VAL A 149 46.59 27.89 -5.94
C VAL A 149 45.64 27.98 -7.15
N LEU A 150 44.64 28.87 -7.11
CA LEU A 150 43.81 29.28 -8.26
C LEU A 150 44.10 30.73 -8.62
#